data_AF-A0A817YMW8-F1
#
_entry.id   AF-A0A817YMW8-F1
#
_cell.length_a   1.000
_cell.length_b   1.000
_cell.length_c   1.000
_cell.angle_alpha   90.00
_cell.angle_beta   90.00
_cell.angle_gamma   90.00
#
_symmetry.space_group_name_H-M   'P 1'
#
loop_
_entity.id
_entity.type
_entity.pdbx_description
1 polymer ?
#
loop_
_entity_poly.entity_id
_entity_poly.type
_entity_poly.pdbx_seq_one_letter_code
_entity_poly.pdbx_strand_id
1 'polypeptide(L)'
;MCTEKGCSVSVHTTLNKELICLNGVHNHLSSPEQLEAKLVRNKMKKRILTETIPITKIYDEEIVKAKLSKSAAAILPTVIEYRSNMSKTRRKITSVIPSTVMIEIPELYQQTLSNERFLTIDLFLKRGQDRILVFASNQQLELLFEFCMEDLRVAFCLLPNKRGKTYTALMEQLKEQVNIVGKQFNPKRFVTDYEPGLMPILEQEVSILYLEIPFSTFKTTSFLLVS
;
A
#
# COMPACT_ATOMS: atom_id res chain seq x y z
N MET A 1 -37.85 1.45 17.83
CA MET A 1 -37.99 0.29 18.75
C MET A 1 -37.15 0.56 19.97
N CYS A 2 -37.70 0.29 21.15
CA CYS A 2 -36.94 0.38 22.39
C CYS A 2 -35.79 -0.64 22.38
N THR A 3 -34.62 -0.26 22.86
CA THR A 3 -33.46 -1.16 23.00
C THR A 3 -32.95 -1.26 24.43
N GLU A 4 -33.65 -0.64 25.39
CA GLU A 4 -33.28 -0.66 26.79
C GLU A 4 -33.56 -2.02 27.42
N LYS A 5 -32.57 -2.55 28.16
CA LYS A 5 -32.70 -3.85 28.82
C LYS A 5 -33.76 -3.76 29.92
N GLY A 6 -34.73 -4.68 29.88
CA GLY A 6 -35.83 -4.72 30.85
C GLY A 6 -37.01 -3.79 30.52
N CYS A 7 -37.02 -3.16 29.34
CA CYS A 7 -38.19 -2.44 28.84
C CYS A 7 -39.06 -3.40 27.99
N SER A 8 -40.32 -3.62 28.40
CA SER A 8 -41.26 -4.54 27.75
C SER A 8 -42.12 -3.89 26.66
N VAL A 9 -41.82 -2.64 26.28
CA VAL A 9 -42.57 -1.92 25.24
C VAL A 9 -42.32 -2.54 23.87
N SER A 10 -43.40 -2.86 23.17
CA SER A 10 -43.37 -3.39 21.81
C SER A 10 -44.05 -2.43 20.84
N VAL A 11 -43.53 -2.41 19.62
CA VAL A 11 -44.02 -1.54 18.55
C VAL A 11 -44.20 -2.37 17.30
N HIS A 12 -45.39 -2.32 16.72
CA HIS A 12 -45.72 -2.96 15.46
C HIS A 12 -45.69 -1.91 14.34
N THR A 13 -44.91 -2.19 13.29
CA THR A 13 -44.80 -1.34 12.11
C THR A 13 -45.12 -2.10 10.84
N THR A 14 -45.68 -1.42 9.84
CA THR A 14 -45.83 -1.98 8.49
C THR A 14 -44.46 -2.18 7.83
N LEU A 15 -44.41 -2.92 6.73
CA LEU A 15 -43.21 -3.04 5.89
C LEU A 15 -42.73 -1.66 5.37
N ASN A 16 -43.64 -0.69 5.26
CA ASN A 16 -43.36 0.69 4.89
C ASN A 16 -42.91 1.57 6.08
N LYS A 17 -42.68 0.98 7.25
CA LYS A 17 -42.25 1.66 8.50
C LYS A 17 -43.28 2.63 9.06
N GLU A 18 -44.55 2.48 8.73
CA GLU A 18 -45.64 3.22 9.36
C GLU A 18 -46.01 2.55 10.68
N LEU A 19 -46.33 3.35 11.68
CA LEU A 19 -46.69 2.87 13.01
C LEU A 19 -48.11 2.29 12.99
N ILE A 20 -48.25 1.02 13.37
CA ILE A 20 -49.56 0.35 13.46
C ILE A 20 -50.05 0.41 14.91
N CYS A 21 -49.20 0.01 15.86
CA CYS A 21 -49.59 -0.11 17.26
C CYS A 21 -48.36 0.01 18.17
N LEU A 22 -48.55 0.59 19.35
CA LEU A 22 -47.57 0.68 20.41
C LEU A 22 -48.17 0.09 21.68
N ASN A 23 -47.54 -0.96 22.21
CA ASN A 23 -48.01 -1.71 23.36
C ASN A 23 -47.06 -1.49 24.55
N GLY A 24 -47.61 -1.01 25.67
CA GLY A 24 -46.90 -0.78 26.93
C GLY A 24 -46.43 0.66 27.12
N VAL A 25 -45.89 0.93 28.30
CA VAL A 25 -45.31 2.25 28.68
C VAL A 25 -43.83 2.05 29.00
N HIS A 26 -42.99 2.99 28.57
CA HIS A 26 -41.56 2.94 28.85
C HIS A 26 -41.31 3.12 30.35
N ASN A 27 -40.45 2.27 30.91
CA ASN A 27 -39.98 2.36 32.30
C ASN A 27 -38.67 3.18 32.44
N HIS A 28 -38.31 3.93 31.41
CA HIS A 28 -37.10 4.74 31.36
C HIS A 28 -37.39 6.05 30.62
N LEU A 29 -36.54 7.05 30.85
CA LEU A 29 -36.61 8.32 30.14
C LEU A 29 -36.10 8.18 28.70
N SER A 30 -36.55 9.07 27.83
CA SER A 30 -36.00 9.23 26.49
C SER A 30 -34.61 9.87 26.58
N SER A 31 -33.60 9.27 25.94
CA SER A 31 -32.29 9.91 25.73
C SER A 31 -32.18 10.44 24.30
N PRO A 32 -32.42 11.74 24.07
CA PRO A 32 -32.26 12.35 22.76
C PRO A 32 -30.80 12.31 22.29
N GLU A 33 -29.83 12.36 23.21
CA GLU A 33 -28.39 12.37 22.90
C GLU A 33 -27.94 11.05 22.26
N GLN A 34 -28.44 9.92 22.79
CA GLN A 34 -28.17 8.61 22.20
C GLN A 34 -28.80 8.48 20.81
N LEU A 35 -29.98 9.06 20.60
CA LEU A 35 -30.65 9.07 19.31
C LEU A 35 -29.87 9.89 18.29
N GLU A 36 -29.42 11.09 18.66
CA GLU A 36 -28.55 11.95 17.86
C GLU A 36 -27.27 11.21 17.44
N ALA A 37 -26.53 10.64 18.40
CA ALA A 37 -25.31 9.89 18.13
C ALA A 37 -25.56 8.65 17.24
N LYS A 38 -26.74 8.03 17.33
CA LYS A 38 -27.12 6.87 16.50
C LYS A 38 -27.42 7.28 15.06
N LEU A 39 -28.09 8.40 14.84
CA LEU A 39 -28.39 8.92 13.51
C LEU A 39 -27.11 9.24 12.74
N VAL A 40 -26.16 9.93 13.38
CA VAL A 40 -24.86 10.25 12.76
C VAL A 40 -24.07 8.99 12.44
N ARG A 41 -23.98 8.03 13.37
CA ARG A 41 -23.31 6.74 13.13
C ARG A 41 -23.90 5.98 11.93
N ASN A 42 -25.22 5.97 11.80
CA ASN A 42 -25.89 5.31 10.67
C ASN A 42 -25.60 6.00 9.34
N LYS A 43 -25.52 7.33 9.33
CA LYS A 43 -25.19 8.12 8.14
C LYS A 43 -23.75 7.91 7.70
N MET A 44 -22.79 7.99 8.63
CA MET A 44 -21.38 7.66 8.36
C MET A 44 -21.23 6.22 7.84
N LYS A 45 -21.91 5.25 8.46
CA LYS A 45 -21.91 3.84 7.98
C LYS A 45 -22.36 3.74 6.53
N LYS A 46 -23.46 4.39 6.16
CA LYS A 46 -23.93 4.40 4.77
C LYS A 46 -22.86 4.95 3.83
N ARG A 47 -22.29 6.12 4.15
CA ARG A 47 -21.23 6.75 3.33
C ARG A 47 -20.01 5.85 3.17
N ILE A 48 -19.57 5.15 4.21
CA ILE A 48 -18.40 4.27 4.15
C ILE A 48 -18.62 3.06 3.23
N LEU A 49 -19.85 2.58 3.10
CA LEU A 49 -20.18 1.46 2.23
C LEU A 49 -20.37 1.90 0.77
N THR A 50 -20.72 3.17 0.53
CA THR A 50 -20.97 3.71 -0.81
C THR A 50 -19.77 4.44 -1.42
N GLU A 51 -18.96 5.11 -0.60
CA GLU A 51 -17.89 6.00 -1.04
C GLU A 51 -16.51 5.38 -0.84
N THR A 52 -15.57 5.72 -1.74
CA THR A 52 -14.17 5.29 -1.66
C THR A 52 -13.28 6.23 -0.86
N ILE A 53 -13.82 7.36 -0.38
CA ILE A 53 -13.12 8.39 0.40
C ILE A 53 -12.52 7.79 1.69
N PRO A 54 -11.35 8.25 2.19
CA PRO A 54 -10.79 7.79 3.46
C PRO A 54 -11.77 7.91 4.63
N ILE A 55 -11.84 6.88 5.49
CA ILE A 55 -12.78 6.80 6.62
C ILE A 55 -12.62 8.00 7.58
N THR A 56 -11.38 8.43 7.83
CA THR A 56 -11.09 9.60 8.67
C THR A 56 -11.75 10.87 8.14
N LYS A 57 -11.67 11.10 6.82
CA LYS A 57 -12.28 12.28 6.19
C LYS A 57 -13.80 12.25 6.27
N ILE A 58 -14.42 11.08 6.08
CA ILE A 58 -15.87 10.91 6.25
C ILE A 58 -16.27 11.22 7.70
N TYR A 59 -15.49 10.77 8.68
CA TYR A 59 -15.75 11.04 10.09
C TYR A 59 -15.71 12.55 10.38
N ASP A 60 -14.64 13.23 10.00
CA ASP A 60 -14.46 14.66 10.28
C ASP A 60 -15.58 15.50 9.62
N GLU A 61 -15.90 15.24 8.35
CA GLU A 61 -16.98 15.93 7.63
C GLU A 61 -18.34 15.74 8.30
N GLU A 62 -18.67 14.50 8.71
CA GLU A 62 -19.97 14.20 9.29
C GLU A 62 -20.11 14.74 10.71
N ILE A 63 -19.04 14.79 11.50
CA ILE A 63 -19.06 15.40 12.84
C ILE A 63 -19.29 16.92 12.72
N VAL A 64 -18.56 17.60 11.84
CA VAL A 64 -18.72 19.04 11.61
C VAL A 64 -20.13 19.36 11.10
N LYS A 65 -20.65 18.55 10.17
CA LYS A 65 -21.99 18.73 9.61
C LYS A 65 -23.11 18.46 10.61
N ALA A 66 -22.91 17.52 11.54
CA ALA A 66 -23.95 17.08 12.47
C ALA A 66 -24.25 18.08 13.59
N LYS A 67 -23.36 19.06 13.88
CA LYS A 67 -23.54 20.09 14.92
C LYS A 67 -24.13 19.53 16.22
N LEU A 68 -23.49 18.48 16.73
CA LEU A 68 -24.00 17.70 17.86
C LEU A 68 -24.02 18.49 19.17
N SER A 69 -24.97 18.14 20.05
CA SER A 69 -24.94 18.58 21.44
C SER A 69 -23.67 18.07 22.14
N LYS A 70 -23.19 18.81 23.16
CA LYS A 70 -21.97 18.42 23.92
C LYS A 70 -22.10 17.01 24.50
N SER A 71 -23.29 16.67 25.00
CA SER A 71 -23.61 15.36 25.57
C SER A 71 -23.63 14.26 24.50
N ALA A 72 -24.19 14.51 23.31
CA ALA A 72 -24.18 13.53 22.21
C ALA A 72 -22.77 13.31 21.64
N ALA A 73 -21.94 14.36 21.58
CA ALA A 73 -20.56 14.26 21.14
C ALA A 73 -19.71 13.36 22.07
N ALA A 74 -19.98 13.36 23.37
CA ALA A 74 -19.30 12.50 24.34
C ALA A 74 -19.63 11.00 24.18
N ILE A 75 -20.77 10.66 23.57
CA ILE A 75 -21.21 9.28 23.32
C ILE A 75 -20.56 8.71 22.04
N LEU A 76 -20.08 9.58 21.14
CA LEU A 76 -19.51 9.13 19.89
C LEU A 76 -18.14 8.49 20.08
N PRO A 77 -17.87 7.38 19.36
CA PRO A 77 -16.56 6.74 19.39
C PRO A 77 -15.52 7.67 18.81
N THR A 78 -14.27 7.53 19.26
CA THR A 78 -13.17 8.31 18.69
C THR A 78 -12.91 7.92 17.24
N VAL A 79 -12.25 8.79 16.48
CA VAL A 79 -11.90 8.51 15.07
C VAL A 79 -11.07 7.23 14.91
N ILE A 80 -10.23 6.88 15.89
CA ILE A 80 -9.39 5.69 15.89
C ILE A 80 -10.26 4.42 16.04
N GLU A 81 -11.14 4.41 17.05
CA GLU A 81 -12.08 3.31 17.29
C GLU A 81 -13.02 3.13 16.11
N TYR A 82 -13.54 4.25 15.59
CA TYR A 82 -14.44 4.25 14.45
C TYR A 82 -13.75 3.69 13.21
N ARG A 83 -12.52 4.13 12.92
CA ARG A 83 -11.71 3.60 11.80
C ARG A 83 -11.47 2.11 11.94
N SER A 84 -11.10 1.61 13.11
CA SER A 84 -10.86 0.17 13.34
C SER A 84 -12.12 -0.67 13.05
N ASN A 85 -13.26 -0.25 13.59
CA ASN A 85 -14.54 -0.95 13.41
C ASN A 85 -15.04 -0.89 11.96
N MET A 86 -14.94 0.28 11.32
CA MET A 86 -15.46 0.49 9.98
C MET A 86 -14.55 -0.07 8.88
N SER A 87 -13.23 -0.12 9.10
CA SER A 87 -12.29 -0.75 8.14
C SER A 87 -12.63 -2.22 7.93
N LYS A 88 -12.98 -2.96 8.99
CA LYS A 88 -13.43 -4.35 8.90
C LYS A 88 -14.72 -4.49 8.09
N THR A 89 -15.66 -3.55 8.27
CA THR A 89 -16.94 -3.55 7.57
C THR A 89 -16.73 -3.25 6.08
N ARG A 90 -15.89 -2.27 5.74
CA ARG A 90 -15.58 -1.87 4.36
C ARG A 90 -14.82 -2.97 3.60
N ARG A 91 -13.95 -3.73 4.27
CA ARG A 91 -13.25 -4.90 3.68
C ARG A 91 -14.19 -5.98 3.15
N LYS A 92 -15.43 -6.07 3.64
CA LYS A 92 -16.42 -7.03 3.11
C LYS A 92 -16.95 -6.65 1.72
N ILE A 93 -16.76 -5.40 1.30
CA ILE A 93 -17.30 -4.85 0.05
C ILE A 93 -16.18 -4.50 -0.93
N THR A 94 -15.04 -4.04 -0.44
CA THR A 94 -13.87 -3.76 -1.27
C THR A 94 -13.17 -5.05 -1.66
N SER A 95 -12.81 -5.19 -2.94
CA SER A 95 -11.96 -6.28 -3.42
C SER A 95 -10.72 -6.44 -2.54
N VAL A 96 -10.48 -7.66 -2.07
CA VAL A 96 -9.27 -8.00 -1.32
C VAL A 96 -8.10 -7.84 -2.28
N ILE A 97 -7.19 -6.91 -2.00
CA ILE A 97 -5.89 -6.87 -2.69
C ILE A 97 -5.23 -8.23 -2.40
N PRO A 98 -4.88 -9.02 -3.43
CA PRO A 98 -4.27 -10.33 -3.22
C PRO A 98 -3.02 -10.18 -2.35
N SER A 99 -2.91 -10.99 -1.30
CA SER A 99 -1.74 -11.00 -0.42
C SER A 99 -0.56 -11.76 -1.02
N THR A 100 -0.78 -12.53 -2.09
CA THR A 100 0.22 -13.35 -2.76
C THR A 100 0.72 -12.69 -4.05
N VAL A 101 2.04 -12.48 -4.12
CA VAL A 101 2.78 -11.89 -5.25
C VAL A 101 3.16 -12.98 -6.29
N MET A 102 2.49 -14.13 -6.27
CA MET A 102 2.74 -15.25 -7.19
C MET A 102 2.06 -14.98 -8.54
N ILE A 103 2.51 -13.94 -9.23
CA ILE A 103 2.07 -13.61 -10.58
C ILE A 103 3.07 -14.25 -11.54
N GLU A 104 2.62 -15.21 -12.34
CA GLU A 104 3.43 -15.68 -13.47
C GLU A 104 3.57 -14.53 -14.47
N ILE A 105 4.82 -14.18 -14.82
CA ILE A 105 5.08 -13.10 -15.78
C ILE A 105 4.99 -13.72 -17.18
N PRO A 106 4.05 -13.30 -18.03
CA PRO A 106 3.95 -13.83 -19.40
C PRO A 106 5.25 -13.65 -20.18
N GLU A 107 5.57 -14.61 -21.05
CA GLU A 107 6.80 -14.63 -21.86
C GLU A 107 7.01 -13.33 -22.66
N LEU A 108 5.92 -12.73 -23.14
CA LEU A 108 5.92 -11.44 -23.83
C LEU A 108 6.58 -10.30 -23.03
N TYR A 109 6.52 -10.35 -21.68
CA TYR A 109 7.14 -9.35 -20.81
C TYR A 109 8.53 -9.76 -20.31
N GLN A 110 8.98 -10.97 -20.65
CA GLN A 110 10.32 -11.46 -20.32
C GLN A 110 11.34 -11.15 -21.41
N GLN A 111 10.88 -10.68 -22.58
CA GLN A 111 11.68 -10.46 -23.78
C GLN A 111 11.59 -9.01 -24.28
N THR A 112 12.60 -8.57 -25.02
CA THR A 112 12.59 -7.30 -25.77
C THR A 112 11.73 -7.40 -27.03
N LEU A 113 11.53 -6.29 -27.74
CA LEU A 113 10.89 -6.29 -29.06
C LEU A 113 11.68 -7.08 -30.13
N SER A 114 12.97 -7.34 -29.88
CA SER A 114 13.84 -8.18 -30.70
C SER A 114 13.86 -9.66 -30.26
N ASN A 115 12.97 -10.07 -29.35
CA ASN A 115 12.91 -11.41 -28.75
C ASN A 115 14.16 -11.81 -27.96
N GLU A 116 14.94 -10.84 -27.50
CA GLU A 116 16.07 -11.10 -26.61
C GLU A 116 15.60 -11.16 -25.17
N ARG A 117 16.28 -11.95 -24.32
CA ARG A 117 15.95 -12.01 -22.89
C ARG A 117 16.14 -10.64 -22.25
N PHE A 118 15.08 -10.17 -21.58
CA PHE A 118 15.06 -8.89 -20.89
C PHE A 118 14.83 -9.05 -19.38
N LEU A 119 14.00 -10.00 -18.96
CA LEU A 119 13.90 -10.40 -17.55
C LEU A 119 15.12 -11.26 -17.19
N THR A 120 16.11 -10.62 -16.60
CA THR A 120 17.41 -11.25 -16.34
C THR A 120 17.44 -11.94 -14.99
N ILE A 121 16.86 -11.31 -13.96
CA ILE A 121 16.75 -11.91 -12.62
C ILE A 121 15.28 -12.02 -12.23
N ASP A 122 14.91 -13.22 -11.79
CA ASP A 122 13.62 -13.53 -11.20
C ASP A 122 13.83 -14.44 -9.97
N LEU A 123 13.92 -13.82 -8.78
CA LEU A 123 14.35 -14.49 -7.56
C LEU A 123 13.34 -14.34 -6.43
N PHE A 124 12.97 -15.45 -5.79
CA PHE A 124 12.17 -15.45 -4.56
C PHE A 124 13.05 -15.53 -3.30
N LEU A 125 12.99 -14.52 -2.43
CA LEU A 125 13.82 -14.42 -1.22
C LEU A 125 13.31 -15.24 -0.03
N LYS A 126 11.98 -15.38 0.11
CA LYS A 126 11.34 -16.08 1.25
C LYS A 126 10.10 -16.82 0.82
N ARG A 127 10.09 -18.16 0.86
CA ARG A 127 8.89 -19.03 0.68
C ARG A 127 7.81 -18.46 -0.28
N GLY A 128 8.21 -17.89 -1.43
CA GLY A 128 7.29 -17.30 -2.42
C GLY A 128 6.64 -15.94 -2.11
N GLN A 129 7.03 -15.23 -1.04
CA GLN A 129 6.40 -13.97 -0.60
C GLN A 129 7.12 -12.72 -1.10
N ASP A 130 8.45 -12.74 -1.09
CA ASP A 130 9.30 -11.62 -1.51
C ASP A 130 9.97 -12.01 -2.83
N ARG A 131 9.79 -11.21 -3.89
CA ARG A 131 10.33 -11.47 -5.25
C ARG A 131 11.13 -10.29 -5.75
N ILE A 132 12.36 -10.53 -6.20
CA ILE A 132 13.23 -9.56 -6.90
C ILE A 132 13.08 -9.81 -8.39
N LEU A 133 12.79 -8.75 -9.15
CA LEU A 133 12.82 -8.77 -10.60
C LEU A 133 13.84 -7.75 -11.10
N VAL A 134 14.72 -8.16 -12.01
CA VAL A 134 15.65 -7.26 -12.69
C VAL A 134 15.49 -7.38 -14.18
N PHE A 135 15.23 -6.25 -14.82
CA PHE A 135 15.11 -6.14 -16.27
C PHE A 135 16.32 -5.41 -16.83
N ALA A 136 17.09 -6.10 -17.66
CA ALA A 136 18.27 -5.58 -18.35
C ALA A 136 18.61 -6.50 -19.52
N SER A 137 18.93 -5.93 -20.68
CA SER A 137 19.52 -6.67 -21.80
C SER A 137 21.02 -6.93 -21.58
N ASN A 138 21.60 -7.88 -22.32
CA ASN A 138 23.04 -8.12 -22.29
C ASN A 138 23.85 -6.87 -22.67
N GLN A 139 23.40 -6.13 -23.69
CA GLN A 139 24.02 -4.87 -24.09
C GLN A 139 24.00 -3.85 -22.95
N GLN A 140 22.89 -3.72 -22.23
CA GLN A 140 22.83 -2.85 -21.05
C GLN A 140 23.80 -3.32 -19.97
N LEU A 141 23.90 -4.62 -19.69
CA LEU A 141 24.87 -5.14 -18.72
C LEU A 141 26.31 -4.90 -19.16
N GLU A 142 26.61 -4.95 -20.46
CA GLU A 142 27.93 -4.61 -20.99
C GLU A 142 28.25 -3.14 -20.80
N LEU A 143 27.26 -2.26 -21.00
CA LEU A 143 27.36 -0.81 -20.79
C LEU A 143 27.61 -0.43 -19.32
N LEU A 144 27.36 -1.32 -18.34
CA LEU A 144 27.84 -1.14 -16.95
C LEU A 144 29.36 -0.88 -16.88
N PHE A 145 30.11 -1.34 -17.88
CA PHE A 145 31.57 -1.33 -17.88
C PHE A 145 32.18 -0.42 -18.97
N GLU A 146 31.38 0.11 -19.88
CA GLU A 146 31.86 0.61 -21.17
C GLU A 146 31.82 2.12 -21.42
N PHE A 147 31.53 2.95 -20.39
CA PHE A 147 31.77 4.42 -20.28
C PHE A 147 30.54 5.29 -19.92
N CYS A 148 30.90 6.38 -19.22
CA CYS A 148 30.23 7.61 -18.80
C CYS A 148 29.21 8.17 -19.81
N MET A 149 27.97 7.70 -19.75
CA MET A 149 26.82 8.46 -20.22
C MET A 149 26.01 8.86 -18.99
N GLU A 150 25.91 10.17 -18.72
CA GLU A 150 25.31 10.75 -17.50
C GLU A 150 23.83 10.39 -17.29
N ASP A 151 23.15 9.81 -18.27
CA ASP A 151 21.70 9.56 -18.26
C ASP A 151 21.27 8.13 -18.67
N LEU A 152 22.20 7.17 -18.77
CA LEU A 152 21.82 5.81 -19.15
C LEU A 152 21.33 4.97 -17.96
N ARG A 153 20.03 4.68 -17.95
CA ARG A 153 19.43 3.67 -17.04
C ARG A 153 19.79 2.27 -17.49
N VAL A 154 20.62 1.61 -16.69
CA VAL A 154 21.21 0.33 -17.10
C VAL A 154 20.34 -0.88 -16.69
N ALA A 155 19.70 -0.81 -15.53
CA ALA A 155 18.84 -1.88 -15.05
C ALA A 155 17.61 -1.33 -14.32
N PHE A 156 16.45 -1.95 -14.55
CA PHE A 156 15.23 -1.69 -13.80
C PHE A 156 15.02 -2.79 -12.77
N CYS A 157 15.03 -2.42 -11.49
CA CYS A 157 14.94 -3.38 -10.39
C CYS A 157 13.64 -3.17 -9.60
N LEU A 158 12.79 -4.20 -9.58
CA LEU A 158 11.60 -4.23 -8.73
C LEU A 158 11.91 -5.06 -7.48
N LEU A 159 11.94 -4.39 -6.34
CA LEU A 159 12.33 -4.97 -5.06
C LEU A 159 11.12 -5.10 -4.13
N PRO A 160 11.04 -6.18 -3.33
CA PRO A 160 9.95 -6.39 -2.39
C PRO A 160 9.96 -5.37 -1.24
N ASN A 161 11.13 -4.84 -0.89
CA ASN A 161 11.30 -3.81 0.13
C ASN A 161 12.70 -3.15 0.03
N LYS A 162 12.83 -1.95 0.61
CA LYS A 162 14.06 -1.14 0.64
C LYS A 162 15.00 -1.49 1.81
N ARG A 163 15.19 -2.78 2.12
CA ARG A 163 16.03 -3.23 3.25
C ARG A 163 17.38 -3.74 2.74
N GLY A 164 18.41 -3.60 3.58
CA GLY A 164 19.77 -4.08 3.27
C GLY A 164 19.81 -5.52 2.76
N LYS A 165 19.15 -6.47 3.43
CA LYS A 165 19.10 -7.88 2.97
C LYS A 165 18.62 -8.06 1.53
N THR A 166 17.65 -7.24 1.09
CA THR A 166 17.12 -7.27 -0.27
C THR A 166 18.12 -6.71 -1.27
N TYR A 167 18.82 -5.63 -0.90
CA TYR A 167 19.89 -5.05 -1.71
C TYR A 167 21.14 -5.95 -1.78
N THR A 168 21.47 -6.68 -0.71
CA THR A 168 22.57 -7.66 -0.70
C THR A 168 22.27 -8.76 -1.70
N ALA A 169 21.08 -9.36 -1.64
CA ALA A 169 20.66 -10.37 -2.59
C ALA A 169 20.63 -9.84 -4.03
N LEU A 170 20.16 -8.60 -4.25
CA LEU A 170 20.22 -7.96 -5.56
C LEU A 170 21.66 -7.89 -6.08
N MET A 171 22.61 -7.44 -5.25
CA MET A 171 24.00 -7.27 -5.64
C MET A 171 24.68 -8.60 -5.96
N GLU A 172 24.44 -9.64 -5.16
CA GLU A 172 24.91 -11.00 -5.43
C GLU A 172 24.41 -11.50 -6.78
N GLN A 173 23.14 -11.29 -7.10
CA GLN A 173 22.57 -11.70 -8.40
C GLN A 173 23.14 -10.89 -9.57
N LEU A 174 23.34 -9.58 -9.40
CA LEU A 174 23.96 -8.76 -10.44
C LEU A 174 25.39 -9.21 -10.74
N LYS A 175 26.18 -9.53 -9.71
CA LYS A 175 27.53 -10.08 -9.85
C LYS A 175 27.53 -11.39 -10.63
N GLU A 176 26.61 -12.29 -10.32
CA GLU A 176 26.47 -13.57 -11.02
C GLU A 176 26.15 -13.36 -12.50
N GLN A 177 25.21 -12.47 -12.82
CA GLN A 177 24.86 -12.17 -14.21
C GLN A 177 26.02 -11.54 -14.99
N VAL A 178 26.79 -10.65 -14.35
CA VAL A 178 27.99 -10.06 -14.96
C VAL A 178 29.08 -11.10 -15.18
N ASN A 179 29.25 -12.03 -14.25
CA ASN A 179 30.20 -13.14 -14.37
C ASN A 179 29.82 -14.09 -15.52
N ILE A 180 28.52 -14.33 -15.75
CA ILE A 180 28.04 -15.10 -16.91
C ILE A 180 28.44 -14.44 -18.25
N VAL A 181 28.49 -13.10 -18.29
CA VAL A 181 28.96 -12.32 -19.45
C VAL A 181 30.51 -12.29 -19.53
N GLY A 182 31.21 -12.98 -18.63
CA GLY A 182 32.67 -13.08 -18.61
C GLY A 182 33.37 -11.81 -18.11
N LYS A 183 32.64 -10.89 -17.49
CA LYS A 183 33.18 -9.66 -16.90
C LYS A 183 33.25 -9.81 -15.37
N GLN A 184 34.14 -9.06 -14.73
CA GLN A 184 34.18 -8.95 -13.27
C GLN A 184 33.39 -7.71 -12.83
N PHE A 185 32.51 -7.87 -11.85
CA PHE A 185 31.77 -6.75 -11.27
C PHE A 185 32.72 -5.89 -10.42
N ASN A 186 33.33 -4.88 -11.04
CA ASN A 186 34.21 -3.89 -10.40
C ASN A 186 33.98 -2.50 -11.02
N PRO A 187 32.80 -1.89 -10.82
CA PRO A 187 32.51 -0.57 -11.37
C PRO A 187 33.39 0.49 -10.72
N LYS A 188 34.00 1.39 -11.51
CA LYS A 188 34.79 2.51 -10.98
C LYS A 188 33.93 3.57 -10.29
N ARG A 189 32.67 3.65 -10.68
CA ARG A 189 31.68 4.59 -10.16
C ARG A 189 30.29 3.97 -10.26
N PHE A 190 29.42 4.35 -9.34
CA PHE A 190 28.06 3.85 -9.22
C PHE A 190 27.14 5.01 -8.84
N VAL A 191 26.04 5.20 -9.59
CA VAL A 191 25.05 6.26 -9.36
C VAL A 191 23.69 5.64 -9.05
N THR A 192 23.05 6.17 -8.04
CA THR A 192 21.75 5.70 -7.60
C THR A 192 21.06 6.83 -6.87
N ASP A 193 19.73 6.78 -6.87
CA ASP A 193 18.94 7.50 -5.89
C ASP A 193 19.45 7.17 -4.48
N TYR A 194 19.38 8.16 -3.58
CA TYR A 194 19.77 7.93 -2.19
C TYR A 194 18.81 6.94 -1.51
N GLU A 195 19.31 5.73 -1.27
CA GLU A 195 18.60 4.64 -0.62
C GLU A 195 19.39 4.18 0.61
N PRO A 196 18.92 4.44 1.85
CA PRO A 196 19.71 4.22 3.06
C PRO A 196 20.06 2.74 3.30
N GLY A 197 19.24 1.82 2.79
CA GLY A 197 19.53 0.38 2.85
C GLY A 197 20.57 -0.09 1.84
N LEU A 198 20.83 0.68 0.78
CA LEU A 198 21.75 0.35 -0.30
C LEU A 198 23.16 0.94 -0.05
N MET A 199 23.24 2.13 0.53
CA MET A 199 24.52 2.82 0.83
C MET A 199 25.57 1.93 1.52
N PRO A 200 25.29 1.24 2.63
CA PRO A 200 26.32 0.45 3.31
C PRO A 200 26.80 -0.75 2.49
N ILE A 201 26.01 -1.21 1.52
CA ILE A 201 26.39 -2.30 0.62
C ILE A 201 27.28 -1.74 -0.48
N LEU A 202 26.92 -0.59 -1.05
CA LEU A 202 27.74 0.06 -2.07
C LEU A 202 29.11 0.51 -1.54
N GLU A 203 29.18 0.97 -0.29
CA GLU A 203 30.45 1.31 0.37
C GLU A 203 31.41 0.12 0.50
N GLN A 204 30.88 -1.11 0.54
CA GLN A 204 31.69 -2.33 0.57
C GLN A 204 32.16 -2.75 -0.84
N GLU A 205 31.46 -2.29 -1.88
CA GLU A 205 31.55 -2.84 -3.24
C GLU A 205 32.16 -1.87 -4.26
N VAL A 206 32.17 -0.56 -3.98
CA VAL A 206 32.60 0.48 -4.92
C VAL A 206 33.56 1.44 -4.23
N SER A 207 34.66 1.78 -4.90
CA SER A 207 35.68 2.69 -4.35
C SER A 207 35.26 4.17 -4.38
N ILE A 208 34.34 4.56 -5.27
CA ILE A 208 33.87 5.95 -5.43
C ILE A 208 32.36 5.97 -5.67
N LEU A 209 31.61 6.61 -4.77
CA LEU A 209 30.15 6.73 -4.82
C LEU A 209 29.71 8.15 -5.18
N TYR A 210 28.79 8.26 -6.14
CA TYR A 210 28.14 9.53 -6.49
C TYR A 210 26.63 9.40 -6.26
N LEU A 211 26.06 10.34 -5.52
CA LEU A 211 24.62 10.40 -5.26
C LEU A 211 23.96 11.26 -6.35
N GLU A 212 22.88 10.75 -6.93
CA GLU A 212 22.07 11.53 -7.86
C GLU A 212 21.23 12.56 -7.09
N ILE A 213 21.22 13.81 -7.57
CA ILE A 213 20.32 14.86 -7.06
C ILE A 213 18.97 14.68 -7.77
N PRO A 214 17.85 14.55 -7.05
CA PRO A 214 16.63 13.97 -7.60
C PRO A 214 15.95 14.92 -8.59
N PHE A 215 15.80 14.49 -9.85
CA PHE A 215 14.72 14.97 -10.70
C PHE A 215 13.50 14.06 -10.50
N SER A 216 12.46 14.67 -9.95
CA SER A 216 11.16 14.15 -9.51
C SER A 216 10.59 12.88 -10.18
N THR A 217 9.98 12.06 -9.32
CA THR A 217 8.69 11.35 -9.48
C THR A 217 8.60 10.03 -10.24
N PHE A 218 9.33 8.97 -9.86
CA PHE A 218 8.81 7.59 -10.04
C PHE A 218 9.21 6.65 -8.89
N LYS A 219 8.31 5.76 -8.47
CA LYS A 219 8.51 4.72 -7.44
C LYS A 219 9.29 3.52 -8.02
N THR A 220 10.41 3.78 -8.67
CA THR A 220 11.26 2.76 -9.30
C THR A 220 12.70 3.10 -8.98
N THR A 221 13.40 2.23 -8.25
CA THR A 221 14.84 2.38 -8.05
C THR A 221 15.49 2.09 -9.40
N SER A 222 15.99 3.15 -10.02
CA SER A 222 16.67 3.11 -11.32
C SER A 222 18.16 3.25 -11.02
N PHE A 223 18.99 2.37 -11.58
CA PHE A 223 20.44 2.48 -11.44
C PHE A 223 21.00 3.27 -12.61
N LEU A 224 21.84 4.24 -12.29
CA LEU A 224 22.68 4.97 -13.24
C LEU A 224 24.12 4.56 -12.92
N LEU A 225 24.90 4.06 -13.86
CA LEU A 225 26.33 3.83 -13.60
C LEU A 225 27.10 4.80 -14.47
N VAL A 226 27.50 5.92 -13.88
CA VAL A 226 28.38 6.90 -14.53
C VAL A 226 29.78 6.43 -14.25
N SER A 227 30.58 5.95 -15.22
CA SER A 227 31.99 5.56 -15.01
C SER A 227 32.92 6.74 -14.72
#